data_AF-A0A1H7W2X1-F1
#
_entry.id   AF-A0A1H7W2X1-F1
#
_cell.length_a   1.000
_cell.length_b   1.000
_cell.length_c   1.000
_cell.angle_alpha   90.00
_cell.angle_beta   90.00
_cell.angle_gamma   90.00
#
_symmetry.space_group_name_H-M   'P 1'
#
loop_
_entity.id
_entity.type
_entity.pdbx_description
1 polymer ?
#
loop_
_entity_poly.entity_id
_entity_poly.type
_entity_poly.pdbx_seq_one_letter_code
_entity_poly.pdbx_strand_id
1 'polypeptide(L)'
;MRADIESLNPFELNVYLKKSVNDEDESKGWLNAGRGNPNWTASVPRAAYYLLGEFATNETLDQEDDIIGSKIKDKKGRVERFQDFLDQKTSKGSSFLKDVWDNGEHLLGMKKEKWLTYILDYMIGDN
;
A
#
# COMPACT_ATOMS: atom_id res chain seq x y z
N MET A 1 25.59 38.97 -9.75
CA MET A 1 26.16 39.17 -8.40
C MET A 1 25.82 37.93 -7.59
N ARG A 2 26.80 37.11 -7.18
CA ARG A 2 26.53 35.97 -6.29
C ARG A 2 26.11 36.54 -4.93
N ALA A 3 25.03 36.03 -4.35
CA ALA A 3 24.65 36.40 -2.98
C ALA A 3 25.78 35.98 -2.04
N ASP A 4 26.08 36.81 -1.03
CA ASP A 4 26.97 36.43 0.05
C ASP A 4 26.24 35.44 0.97
N ILE A 5 26.42 34.15 0.70
CA ILE A 5 25.69 33.05 1.32
C ILE A 5 25.95 33.02 2.84
N GLU A 6 27.15 33.43 3.27
CA GLU A 6 27.56 33.43 4.68
C GLU A 6 26.85 34.52 5.49
N SER A 7 26.35 35.56 4.83
CA SER A 7 25.58 36.64 5.45
C SER A 7 24.08 36.31 5.63
N LEU A 8 23.57 35.26 5.00
CA LEU A 8 22.15 34.92 5.02
C LEU A 8 21.78 34.23 6.34
N ASN A 9 20.64 34.63 6.91
CA ASN A 9 20.09 33.86 8.03
C ASN A 9 19.53 32.49 7.54
N PRO A 10 19.27 31.52 8.44
CA PRO A 10 18.83 30.18 8.04
C PRO A 10 17.57 30.14 7.16
N PHE A 11 16.65 31.08 7.34
CA PHE A 11 15.44 31.17 6.52
C PHE A 11 15.74 31.73 5.13
N GLU A 12 16.53 32.80 5.05
CA GLU A 12 16.96 33.40 3.78
C GLU A 12 17.81 32.43 2.96
N LEU A 13 18.68 31.67 3.62
CA LEU A 13 19.46 30.61 3.00
C LEU A 13 18.55 29.53 2.40
N ASN A 14 17.51 29.10 3.11
CA ASN A 14 16.55 28.11 2.59
C ASN A 14 15.81 28.63 1.35
N VAL A 15 15.36 29.89 1.36
CA VAL A 15 14.71 30.53 0.20
C VAL A 15 15.68 30.68 -0.98
N TYR A 16 16.93 31.05 -0.70
CA TYR A 16 17.98 31.18 -1.71
C TYR A 16 18.30 29.83 -2.37
N LEU A 17 18.47 28.77 -1.58
CA LEU A 17 18.74 27.42 -2.08
C LEU A 17 17.58 26.87 -2.92
N LYS A 18 16.32 27.08 -2.50
CA LYS A 18 15.14 26.69 -3.29
C LYS A 18 15.12 27.32 -4.68
N LYS A 19 15.50 28.60 -4.78
CA LYS A 19 15.56 29.34 -6.05
C LYS A 19 16.77 28.98 -6.92
N SER A 20 17.84 28.48 -6.30
CA SER A 20 19.12 28.24 -6.98
C SER A 20 19.29 26.80 -7.48
N VAL A 21 18.50 25.85 -6.99
CA VAL A 21 18.52 24.44 -7.40
C VAL A 21 17.42 24.18 -8.44
N ASN A 22 17.79 23.64 -9.61
CA ASN A 22 16.86 23.30 -10.71
C ASN A 22 15.69 22.41 -10.24
N ASP A 23 14.53 22.57 -10.86
CA ASP A 23 13.27 21.92 -10.48
C ASP A 23 13.17 20.41 -10.76
N GLU A 24 14.16 19.82 -11.43
CA GLU A 24 14.10 18.42 -11.87
C GLU A 24 14.41 17.38 -10.77
N ASP A 25 14.95 17.80 -9.62
CA ASP A 25 15.21 16.89 -8.50
C ASP A 25 14.01 16.79 -7.55
N GLU A 26 13.31 15.65 -7.56
CA GLU A 26 12.24 15.28 -6.61
C GLU A 26 12.67 15.34 -5.12
N SER A 27 13.98 15.52 -4.86
CA SER A 27 14.57 15.53 -3.53
C SER A 27 14.23 16.77 -2.67
N LYS A 28 13.46 17.76 -3.15
CA LYS A 28 13.18 19.04 -2.43
C LYS A 28 12.36 18.92 -1.12
N GLY A 29 11.94 17.72 -0.72
CA GLY A 29 11.21 17.48 0.54
C GLY A 29 11.93 18.02 1.78
N TRP A 30 13.27 17.96 1.81
CA TRP A 30 14.05 18.43 2.97
C TRP A 30 14.08 19.97 3.08
N LEU A 31 14.05 20.68 1.95
CA LEU A 31 13.98 22.14 1.93
C LEU A 31 12.60 22.67 2.35
N ASN A 32 11.52 21.93 2.06
CA ASN A 32 10.14 22.36 2.33
C ASN A 32 9.59 21.85 3.67
N ALA A 33 9.86 20.59 4.01
CA ALA A 33 9.28 19.92 5.18
C ALA A 33 10.33 19.47 6.21
N GLY A 34 11.62 19.74 5.97
CA GLY A 34 12.70 19.27 6.83
C GLY A 34 12.88 17.75 6.83
N ARG A 35 12.31 17.03 5.85
CA ARG A 35 12.34 15.56 5.75
C ARG A 35 12.89 15.10 4.41
N GLY A 36 13.83 14.16 4.43
CA GLY A 36 14.27 13.44 3.24
C GLY A 36 13.34 12.28 2.94
N ASN A 37 12.78 12.21 1.74
CA ASN A 37 12.01 11.05 1.30
C ASN A 37 12.94 9.83 1.19
N PRO A 38 12.59 8.67 1.78
CA PRO A 38 13.35 7.45 1.59
C PRO A 38 13.42 7.07 0.10
N ASN A 39 14.58 6.61 -0.36
CA ASN A 39 14.81 6.08 -1.71
C ASN A 39 14.67 4.55 -1.77
N TRP A 40 14.04 3.95 -0.76
CA TRP A 40 13.79 2.52 -0.66
C TRP A 40 12.35 2.28 -0.19
N THR A 41 11.81 1.10 -0.49
CA THR A 41 10.46 0.72 -0.09
C THR A 41 10.41 -0.73 0.42
N ALA A 42 9.44 -1.02 1.29
CA ALA A 42 9.14 -2.39 1.71
C ALA A 42 8.30 -3.09 0.62
N SER A 43 8.95 -3.82 -0.28
CA SER A 43 8.31 -4.41 -1.46
C SER A 43 7.39 -5.60 -1.16
N VAL A 44 7.75 -6.45 -0.20
CA VAL A 44 6.97 -7.65 0.16
C VAL A 44 5.54 -7.35 0.61
N PRO A 45 5.30 -6.48 1.61
CA PRO A 45 3.93 -6.14 2.02
C PRO A 45 3.16 -5.40 0.93
N ARG A 46 3.82 -4.65 0.03
CA ARG A 46 3.19 -4.04 -1.14
C ARG A 46 2.72 -5.10 -2.15
N ALA A 47 3.53 -6.12 -2.41
CA ALA A 47 3.13 -7.24 -3.25
C ALA A 47 1.94 -8.00 -2.66
N ALA A 48 1.94 -8.23 -1.34
CA ALA A 48 0.81 -8.80 -0.63
C ALA A 48 -0.45 -7.94 -0.74
N TYR A 49 -0.32 -6.62 -0.61
CA TYR A 49 -1.43 -5.68 -0.82
C TYR A 49 -2.06 -5.82 -2.22
N TYR A 50 -1.24 -5.90 -3.28
CA TYR A 50 -1.77 -6.10 -4.63
C TYR A 50 -2.47 -7.45 -4.82
N LEU A 51 -1.97 -8.52 -4.20
CA LEU A 51 -2.63 -9.84 -4.24
C LEU A 51 -3.97 -9.82 -3.50
N LEU A 52 -4.06 -9.14 -2.36
CA LEU A 52 -5.35 -8.92 -1.68
C LEU A 52 -6.32 -8.15 -2.57
N GLY A 53 -5.82 -7.16 -3.31
CA GLY A 53 -6.64 -6.38 -4.25
C GLY A 53 -7.17 -7.24 -5.39
N GLU A 54 -6.30 -8.05 -6.01
CA GLU A 54 -6.69 -9.02 -7.04
C GLU A 54 -7.77 -9.99 -6.53
N PHE A 55 -7.57 -10.57 -5.35
CA PHE A 55 -8.56 -11.48 -4.76
C PHE A 55 -9.87 -10.75 -4.41
N ALA A 56 -9.80 -9.55 -3.84
CA ALA A 56 -10.98 -8.75 -3.52
C ALA A 56 -11.79 -8.44 -4.77
N THR A 57 -11.13 -8.00 -5.85
CA THR A 57 -11.80 -7.73 -7.13
C THR A 57 -12.49 -8.98 -7.67
N ASN A 58 -11.83 -10.15 -7.64
CA ASN A 58 -12.45 -11.41 -8.04
C ASN A 58 -13.68 -11.77 -7.20
N GLU A 59 -13.67 -11.45 -5.90
CA GLU A 59 -14.83 -11.68 -5.03
C GLU A 59 -16.00 -10.74 -5.32
N THR A 60 -15.76 -9.58 -5.94
CA THR A 60 -16.82 -8.65 -6.36
C THR A 60 -17.53 -9.09 -7.64
N LEU A 61 -16.86 -9.82 -8.55
CA LEU A 61 -17.42 -10.22 -9.84
C LEU A 61 -18.73 -11.00 -9.66
N ASP A 62 -19.72 -10.63 -10.46
CA ASP A 62 -20.96 -11.40 -10.61
C ASP A 62 -20.77 -12.40 -11.77
N GLN A 63 -21.24 -13.64 -11.61
CA GLN A 63 -20.99 -14.71 -12.59
C GLN A 63 -21.69 -14.46 -13.94
N GLU A 64 -22.59 -13.48 -14.02
CA GLU A 64 -23.39 -13.18 -15.20
C GLU A 64 -22.87 -12.01 -16.05
N ASP A 65 -22.02 -11.13 -15.52
CA ASP A 65 -21.54 -9.95 -16.28
C ASP A 65 -20.16 -9.47 -15.78
N ASP A 66 -19.10 -9.75 -16.55
CA ASP A 66 -17.69 -9.42 -16.22
C ASP A 66 -17.41 -7.91 -16.12
N ILE A 67 -18.41 -7.07 -16.40
CA ILE A 67 -18.30 -5.60 -16.44
C ILE A 67 -18.76 -4.95 -15.12
N ILE A 68 -19.61 -5.63 -14.32
CA ILE A 68 -20.19 -5.05 -13.10
C ILE A 68 -19.86 -5.91 -11.88
N GLY A 69 -19.11 -5.32 -10.94
CA GLY A 69 -18.88 -5.90 -9.63
C GLY A 69 -19.99 -5.56 -8.64
N SER A 70 -20.16 -6.42 -7.64
CA SER A 70 -21.01 -6.22 -6.47
C SER A 70 -20.20 -5.85 -5.23
N LYS A 71 -20.85 -5.33 -4.20
CA LYS A 71 -20.22 -5.16 -2.89
C LYS A 71 -19.62 -6.46 -2.36
N ILE A 72 -18.62 -6.38 -1.49
CA ILE A 72 -18.12 -7.53 -0.74
C ILE A 72 -19.24 -8.07 0.15
N LYS A 73 -19.87 -9.15 -0.33
CA LYS A 73 -20.92 -9.88 0.40
C LYS A 73 -20.29 -11.05 1.12
N ASP A 74 -20.75 -11.32 2.35
CA ASP A 74 -20.40 -12.56 3.04
C ASP A 74 -20.88 -13.77 2.21
N LYS A 75 -19.91 -14.45 1.60
CA LYS A 75 -20.13 -15.59 0.70
C LYS A 75 -19.58 -16.83 1.37
N LYS A 76 -20.39 -17.89 1.46
CA LYS A 76 -19.90 -19.22 1.89
C LYS A 76 -18.72 -19.64 1.00
N GLY A 77 -17.73 -20.30 1.59
CA GLY A 77 -16.57 -20.81 0.85
C GLY A 77 -15.46 -19.79 0.59
N ARG A 78 -15.54 -18.55 1.10
CA ARG A 78 -14.52 -17.52 0.83
C ARG A 78 -13.15 -17.90 1.35
N VAL A 79 -13.11 -18.54 2.52
CA VAL A 79 -11.86 -18.96 3.16
C VAL A 79 -11.11 -19.93 2.26
N GLU A 80 -11.81 -20.93 1.76
CA GLU A 80 -11.29 -21.96 0.87
C GLU A 80 -10.81 -21.32 -0.44
N ARG A 81 -11.61 -20.44 -1.05
CA ARG A 81 -11.20 -19.69 -2.25
C ARG A 81 -9.95 -18.85 -2.03
N PHE A 82 -9.81 -18.22 -0.85
CA PHE A 82 -8.63 -17.43 -0.52
C PHE A 82 -7.37 -18.29 -0.37
N GLN A 83 -7.49 -19.43 0.32
CA GLN A 83 -6.39 -20.39 0.47
C GLN A 83 -5.97 -20.95 -0.91
N ASP A 84 -6.94 -21.39 -1.72
CA ASP A 84 -6.69 -21.87 -3.09
C ASP A 84 -6.03 -20.79 -3.96
N PHE A 85 -6.49 -19.55 -3.86
CA PHE A 85 -5.89 -18.41 -4.56
C PHE A 85 -4.42 -18.21 -4.16
N LEU A 86 -4.11 -18.26 -2.86
CA LEU A 86 -2.73 -18.13 -2.38
C LEU A 86 -1.86 -19.32 -2.79
N ASP A 87 -2.42 -20.52 -2.90
CA ASP A 87 -1.71 -21.73 -3.34
C ASP A 87 -1.36 -21.70 -4.82
N GLN A 88 -2.16 -21.05 -5.65
CA GLN A 88 -1.88 -20.84 -7.06
C GLN A 88 -0.79 -19.77 -7.33
N LYS A 89 -0.40 -18.99 -6.32
CA LYS A 89 0.53 -17.86 -6.47
C LYS A 89 1.89 -18.18 -5.84
N THR A 90 2.96 -18.07 -6.65
CA THR A 90 4.35 -18.22 -6.16
C THR A 90 5.04 -16.86 -6.13
N SER A 91 5.05 -16.19 -4.98
CA SER A 91 5.75 -14.91 -4.79
C SER A 91 6.05 -14.66 -3.31
N LYS A 92 6.97 -13.73 -3.01
CA LYS A 92 7.20 -13.31 -1.61
C LYS A 92 5.94 -12.70 -0.96
N GLY A 93 5.08 -12.05 -1.75
CA GLY A 93 3.81 -11.50 -1.28
C GLY A 93 2.81 -12.58 -0.88
N SER A 94 2.68 -13.64 -1.69
CA SER A 94 1.79 -14.77 -1.35
C SER A 94 2.32 -15.55 -0.14
N SER A 95 3.63 -15.79 -0.05
CA SER A 95 4.22 -16.40 1.16
C SER A 95 3.98 -15.56 2.42
N PHE A 96 4.09 -14.24 2.32
CA PHE A 96 3.78 -13.35 3.43
C PHE A 96 2.30 -13.40 3.84
N LEU A 97 1.37 -13.41 2.88
CA LEU A 97 -0.06 -13.54 3.19
C LEU A 97 -0.41 -14.89 3.82
N LYS A 98 0.24 -15.98 3.41
CA LYS A 98 0.08 -17.30 4.06
C LYS A 98 0.53 -17.26 5.51
N ASP A 99 1.68 -16.63 5.79
CA ASP A 99 2.14 -16.46 7.18
C ASP A 99 1.17 -15.61 8.02
N VAL A 100 0.65 -14.52 7.46
CA VAL A 100 -0.41 -13.71 8.13
C VAL A 100 -1.66 -14.55 8.36
N TRP A 101 -2.05 -15.40 7.42
CA TRP A 101 -3.22 -16.27 7.53
C TRP A 101 -3.07 -17.35 8.61
N ASP A 102 -1.90 -17.99 8.66
CA ASP A 102 -1.64 -19.12 9.56
C ASP A 102 -1.27 -18.67 10.97
N ASN A 103 -0.54 -17.56 11.09
CA ASN A 103 0.07 -17.12 12.35
C ASN A 103 -0.42 -15.74 12.82
N GLY A 104 -1.18 -14.99 12.02
CA GLY A 104 -1.49 -13.58 12.30
C GLY A 104 -2.58 -13.31 13.32
N GLU A 105 -3.44 -14.26 13.67
CA GLU A 105 -4.61 -14.00 14.54
C GLU A 105 -4.25 -13.32 15.87
N HIS A 106 -3.17 -13.77 16.51
CA HIS A 106 -2.71 -13.20 17.78
C HIS A 106 -2.16 -11.78 17.63
N LEU A 107 -1.56 -11.44 16.49
CA LEU A 107 -1.03 -10.11 16.18
C LEU A 107 -2.15 -9.14 15.78
N LEU A 108 -3.16 -9.65 15.06
CA LEU A 108 -4.30 -8.87 14.56
C LEU A 108 -5.38 -8.69 15.63
N GLY A 109 -5.36 -9.49 16.70
CA GLY A 109 -6.38 -9.46 17.76
C GLY A 109 -7.77 -9.86 17.27
N MET A 110 -7.86 -10.59 16.16
CA MET A 110 -9.12 -10.99 15.54
C MET A 110 -8.98 -12.32 14.80
N LYS A 111 -10.10 -13.05 14.70
CA LYS A 111 -10.16 -14.29 13.92
C LYS A 111 -9.86 -14.02 12.45
N LYS A 112 -9.10 -14.90 11.80
CA LYS A 112 -8.64 -14.72 10.42
C LYS A 112 -9.77 -14.60 9.40
N GLU A 113 -10.90 -15.27 9.60
CA GLU A 113 -12.06 -15.18 8.70
C GLU A 113 -12.73 -13.79 8.81
N LYS A 114 -12.77 -13.26 10.03
CA LYS A 114 -13.27 -11.90 10.30
C LYS A 114 -12.31 -10.87 9.71
N TRP A 115 -11.00 -11.06 9.88
CA TRP A 115 -9.98 -10.23 9.24
C TRP A 115 -10.12 -10.22 7.72
N LEU A 116 -10.24 -11.40 7.09
CA LEU A 116 -10.38 -11.53 5.65
C LEU A 116 -11.63 -10.78 5.14
N THR A 117 -12.72 -10.81 5.89
CA THR A 117 -13.93 -10.06 5.52
C THR A 117 -13.67 -8.55 5.48
N TYR A 118 -13.10 -8.00 6.55
CA TYR A 118 -12.83 -6.55 6.61
C TYR A 118 -11.75 -6.10 5.64
N ILE A 119 -10.67 -6.87 5.50
CA ILE A 119 -9.58 -6.43 4.64
C ILE A 119 -10.05 -6.36 3.18
N LEU A 120 -10.87 -7.29 2.70
CA LEU A 120 -11.38 -7.24 1.33
C LEU A 120 -12.35 -6.08 1.11
N ASP A 121 -13.22 -5.81 2.08
CA ASP A 121 -14.10 -4.65 2.10
C ASP A 121 -13.30 -3.34 2.00
N TYR A 122 -12.24 -3.19 2.81
CA TYR A 122 -11.36 -2.02 2.78
C TYR A 122 -10.52 -1.93 1.51
N MET A 123 -10.16 -3.05 0.90
CA MET A 123 -9.42 -3.07 -0.37
C MET A 123 -10.29 -2.57 -1.53
N ILE A 124 -11.59 -2.88 -1.54
CA ILE A 124 -12.52 -2.36 -2.54
C ILE A 124 -12.95 -0.92 -2.23
N GLY A 125 -13.13 -0.59 -0.96
CA GLY A 125 -13.61 0.73 -0.55
C GLY A 125 -15.08 0.96 -0.90
N ASP A 126 -15.91 -0.07 -0.75
CA ASP A 126 -17.33 -0.07 -1.10
C ASP A 126 -18.29 0.28 0.05
N ASN A 127 -17.76 0.84 1.15
CA ASN A 127 -18.52 1.27 2.33
C ASN A 127 -18.18 2.69 2.78
#